data_AF-A0A6C0JYE4-F1
#
_entry.id   AF-A0A6C0JYE4-F1
#
_cell.length_a   1.000
_cell.length_b   1.000
_cell.length_c   1.000
_cell.angle_alpha   90.00
_cell.angle_beta   90.00
_cell.angle_gamma   90.00
#
_symmetry.space_group_name_H-M   'P 1'
#
loop_
_entity.id
_entity.type
_entity.pdbx_description
1 polymer ?
#
loop_
_entity_poly.entity_id
_entity_poly.type
_entity_poly.pdbx_seq_one_letter_code
_entity_poly.pdbx_strand_id
1 'polypeptide(L)'
;MEGLKNCVKQYRDIDNVIRELNKEVYSKRDERKTIEKQLAEFMKLPQLQGIDTLKIDEDGSSIRIHRPETYAKPWSLSKKDLESLVLQYFQDNSDPDPTDLIEFICKSRASALVAREYDFTRVLPKE
;
A
#
# COMPACT_ATOMS: atom_id res chain seq x y z
N MET A 1 13.65 -41.72 13.77
CA MET A 1 13.34 -41.64 12.33
C MET A 1 11.85 -41.38 12.05
N GLU A 2 10.93 -42.04 12.76
CA GLU A 2 9.49 -41.92 12.51
C GLU A 2 8.89 -40.55 12.86
N GLY A 3 9.29 -39.95 13.99
CA GLY A 3 8.89 -38.59 14.36
C GLY A 3 9.31 -37.52 13.34
N LEU A 4 10.54 -37.63 12.80
CA LEU A 4 11.03 -36.73 11.75
C LEU A 4 10.18 -36.84 10.48
N LYS A 5 9.85 -38.07 10.05
CA LYS A 5 8.98 -38.29 8.88
C LYS A 5 7.60 -37.67 9.05
N ASN A 6 7.03 -37.72 10.26
CA ASN A 6 5.74 -37.09 10.56
C ASN A 6 5.82 -35.57 10.54
N CYS A 7 6.87 -34.97 11.14
CA CYS A 7 7.08 -33.52 11.07
C CYS A 7 7.26 -33.03 9.63
N VAL A 8 8.03 -33.75 8.80
CA VAL A 8 8.22 -33.40 7.38
C VAL A 8 6.90 -33.46 6.60
N LYS A 9 6.04 -34.44 6.88
CA LYS A 9 4.70 -34.50 6.27
C LYS A 9 3.83 -33.32 6.68
N GLN A 10 3.74 -33.03 7.98
CA GLN A 10 2.96 -31.89 8.47
C GLN A 10 3.46 -30.55 7.90
N TYR A 11 4.78 -30.35 7.85
CA TYR A 11 5.38 -29.17 7.24
C TYR A 11 4.96 -29.01 5.77
N ARG A 12 5.08 -30.07 4.97
CA ARG A 12 4.68 -30.08 3.56
C ARG A 12 3.19 -29.77 3.41
N ASP A 13 2.34 -30.36 4.25
CA ASP A 13 0.91 -30.19 4.16
C ASP A 13 0.50 -28.75 4.50
N ILE A 14 1.12 -28.13 5.53
CA ILE A 14 0.94 -26.71 5.84
C ILE A 14 1.45 -25.81 4.72
N ASP A 15 2.62 -26.09 4.14
CA ASP A 15 3.19 -25.32 3.02
C ASP A 15 2.25 -25.32 1.80
N ASN A 16 1.64 -26.47 1.50
CA ASN A 16 0.63 -26.57 0.43
C ASN A 16 -0.62 -25.73 0.73
N VAL A 17 -1.12 -25.77 1.97
CA VAL A 17 -2.27 -24.93 2.37
C VAL A 17 -1.94 -23.45 2.23
N ILE A 18 -0.76 -23.02 2.69
CA ILE A 18 -0.29 -21.64 2.53
C ILE A 18 -0.22 -21.26 1.04
N ARG A 19 0.27 -22.15 0.17
CA ARG A 19 0.35 -21.90 -1.26
C ARG A 19 -1.03 -21.68 -1.88
N GLU A 20 -2.02 -22.51 -1.54
CA GLU A 20 -3.39 -22.35 -2.06
C GLU A 20 -4.07 -21.10 -1.51
N LEU A 21 -3.96 -20.82 -0.20
CA LEU A 21 -4.48 -19.59 0.40
C LEU A 21 -3.87 -18.34 -0.23
N ASN A 22 -2.57 -18.36 -0.53
CA ASN A 22 -1.93 -17.25 -1.22
C ASN A 22 -2.52 -17.02 -2.62
N LYS A 23 -2.80 -18.07 -3.40
CA LYS A 23 -3.48 -17.93 -4.70
C LYS A 23 -4.85 -17.27 -4.53
N GLU A 24 -5.62 -17.72 -3.54
CA GLU A 24 -6.94 -17.13 -3.25
C GLU A 24 -6.82 -15.66 -2.85
N VAL A 25 -5.86 -15.31 -2.00
CA VAL A 25 -5.57 -13.92 -1.62
C VAL A 25 -5.25 -13.07 -2.85
N TYR A 26 -4.47 -13.58 -3.81
CA TYR A 26 -4.20 -12.86 -5.06
C TYR A 26 -5.46 -12.68 -5.90
N SER A 27 -6.27 -13.73 -6.07
CA SER A 27 -7.56 -13.62 -6.76
C SER A 27 -8.46 -12.56 -6.12
N LYS A 28 -8.57 -12.56 -4.79
CA LYS A 28 -9.38 -11.58 -4.05
C LYS A 28 -8.82 -10.17 -4.12
N ARG A 29 -7.50 -10.00 -4.21
CA ARG A 29 -6.87 -8.69 -4.46
C ARG A 29 -7.24 -8.14 -5.84
N ASP A 30 -7.30 -8.98 -6.87
CA ASP A 30 -7.68 -8.57 -8.21
C ASP A 30 -9.18 -8.23 -8.33
N GLU A 31 -10.04 -9.05 -7.70
CA GLU A 31 -11.47 -8.75 -7.55
C GLU A 31 -11.67 -7.40 -6.85
N ARG A 32 -11.00 -7.20 -5.70
CA ARG A 32 -11.05 -5.93 -4.94
C ARG A 32 -10.60 -4.74 -5.80
N LYS A 33 -9.50 -4.87 -6.53
CA LYS A 33 -8.99 -3.81 -7.41
C LYS A 33 -9.97 -3.46 -8.53
N THR A 34 -10.71 -4.45 -9.03
CA THR A 34 -11.76 -4.23 -10.03
C THR A 34 -12.92 -3.41 -9.45
N ILE A 35 -13.34 -3.74 -8.21
CA ILE A 35 -14.37 -2.98 -7.49
C ILE A 35 -13.88 -1.56 -7.16
N GLU A 36 -12.63 -1.39 -6.71
CA GLU A 36 -12.04 -0.08 -6.45
C GLU A 36 -12.07 0.83 -7.69
N LYS A 37 -11.82 0.28 -8.90
CA LYS A 37 -11.96 1.05 -10.14
C LYS A 37 -13.40 1.50 -10.39
N GLN A 38 -14.38 0.64 -10.14
CA GLN A 38 -15.80 1.00 -10.29
C GLN A 38 -16.20 2.08 -9.28
N LEU A 39 -15.78 1.94 -8.02
CA LEU A 39 -15.97 2.96 -6.99
C LEU A 39 -15.35 4.30 -7.39
N ALA A 40 -14.14 4.30 -7.95
CA ALA A 40 -13.49 5.51 -8.44
C ALA A 40 -14.29 6.22 -9.54
N GLU A 41 -14.92 5.47 -10.46
CA GLU A 41 -15.81 6.07 -11.47
C GLU A 41 -17.04 6.71 -10.84
N PHE A 42 -17.66 6.08 -9.84
CA PHE A 42 -18.77 6.68 -9.10
C PHE A 42 -18.34 7.96 -8.38
N MET A 43 -17.16 7.97 -7.75
CA MET A 43 -16.68 9.14 -7.01
C MET A 43 -16.40 10.38 -7.88
N LYS A 44 -16.31 10.22 -9.21
CA LYS A 44 -16.24 11.36 -10.15
C LYS A 44 -17.57 12.08 -10.32
N LEU A 45 -18.69 11.46 -9.94
CA LEU A 45 -20.01 12.05 -10.06
C LEU A 45 -20.14 13.31 -9.17
N PRO A 46 -20.63 14.45 -9.69
CA PRO A 46 -20.70 15.70 -8.95
C PRO A 46 -21.41 15.59 -7.59
N GLN A 47 -22.47 14.79 -7.51
CA GLN A 47 -23.25 14.59 -6.29
C GLN A 47 -22.49 13.85 -5.18
N LEU A 48 -21.39 13.17 -5.48
CA LEU A 48 -20.56 12.45 -4.49
C LEU A 48 -19.28 13.21 -4.13
N GLN A 49 -19.04 14.40 -4.69
CA GLN A 49 -17.80 15.15 -4.49
C GLN A 49 -17.55 15.55 -3.03
N GLY A 50 -18.58 15.65 -2.18
CA GLY A 50 -18.45 15.97 -0.76
C GLY A 50 -18.33 14.76 0.18
N ILE A 51 -18.35 13.53 -0.34
CA ILE A 51 -18.37 12.32 0.49
C ILE A 51 -16.95 11.78 0.69
N ASP A 52 -16.45 11.88 1.92
CA ASP A 52 -15.11 11.40 2.30
C ASP A 52 -15.13 10.04 2.99
N THR A 53 -16.29 9.60 3.45
CA THR A 53 -16.44 8.36 4.20
C THR A 53 -17.81 7.74 3.93
N LEU A 54 -17.83 6.46 3.59
CA LEU A 54 -19.03 5.65 3.44
C LEU A 54 -19.13 4.68 4.62
N LYS A 55 -20.25 4.67 5.33
CA LYS A 55 -20.49 3.70 6.40
C LYS A 55 -21.07 2.41 5.82
N ILE A 56 -20.68 1.29 6.42
CA ILE A 56 -21.22 -0.03 6.13
C ILE A 56 -22.04 -0.43 7.36
N ASP A 57 -23.37 -0.41 7.22
CA ASP A 57 -24.27 -0.63 8.34
C ASP A 57 -24.25 -2.08 8.86
N GLU A 58 -23.86 -3.02 7.99
CA GLU A 58 -23.87 -4.46 8.26
C GLU A 58 -22.86 -4.88 9.34
N ASP A 59 -21.72 -4.18 9.42
CA ASP A 59 -20.62 -4.53 10.32
C ASP A 59 -20.06 -3.32 11.10
N GLY A 60 -20.68 -2.15 10.96
CA GLY A 60 -20.25 -0.92 11.60
C GLY A 60 -18.92 -0.37 11.08
N SER A 61 -18.35 -0.95 10.02
CA SER A 61 -17.11 -0.45 9.41
C SER A 61 -17.37 0.73 8.48
N SER A 62 -16.31 1.38 8.03
CA SER A 62 -16.42 2.49 7.07
C SER A 62 -15.33 2.45 6.02
N ILE A 63 -15.63 2.91 4.81
CA ILE A 63 -14.67 3.12 3.74
C ILE A 63 -14.30 4.60 3.71
N ARG A 64 -13.06 4.91 4.05
CA ARG A 64 -12.48 6.23 3.83
C ARG A 64 -12.04 6.38 2.39
N ILE A 65 -12.39 7.52 1.80
CA ILE A 65 -12.11 7.84 0.40
C ILE A 65 -11.02 8.92 0.36
N HIS A 66 -9.93 8.61 -0.32
CA HIS A 66 -8.84 9.54 -0.55
C HIS A 66 -8.87 9.98 -2.02
N ARG A 67 -9.08 11.27 -2.27
CA ARG A 67 -9.16 11.82 -3.63
C ARG A 67 -7.77 12.00 -4.23
N PRO A 68 -7.66 11.96 -5.56
CA PRO A 68 -6.46 12.41 -6.25
C PRO A 68 -6.04 13.80 -5.74
N GLU A 69 -4.74 14.01 -5.62
CA GLU A 69 -4.11 15.30 -5.26
C GLU A 69 -4.38 15.82 -3.84
N THR A 70 -5.28 15.19 -3.07
CA THR A 70 -5.63 15.65 -1.71
C THR A 70 -4.80 14.98 -0.60
N TYR A 71 -3.95 14.02 -0.93
CA TYR A 71 -3.10 13.34 0.04
C TYR A 71 -1.79 12.84 -0.59
N ALA A 72 -0.74 12.83 0.23
CA ALA A 72 0.51 12.15 -0.11
C ALA A 72 0.40 10.69 0.31
N LYS A 73 0.70 9.77 -0.61
CA LYS A 73 0.77 8.35 -0.24
C LYS A 73 1.88 8.13 0.79
N PRO A 74 1.67 7.28 1.81
CA PRO A 74 2.77 6.83 2.65
C PRO A 74 3.80 6.15 1.75
N TRP A 75 5.08 6.47 1.96
CA TRP A 75 6.14 6.02 1.08
C TRP A 75 7.11 5.13 1.81
N SER A 76 7.59 4.12 1.09
CA SER A 76 8.73 3.32 1.46
C SER A 76 9.86 3.61 0.49
N LEU A 77 11.10 3.32 0.91
CA LEU A 77 12.28 3.42 0.06
C LEU A 77 13.00 2.08 0.11
N SER A 78 13.23 1.47 -1.06
CA SER A 78 14.06 0.27 -1.10
C SER A 78 15.50 0.63 -0.77
N LYS A 79 16.28 -0.33 -0.26
CA LYS A 79 17.71 -0.10 0.03
C LYS A 79 18.48 0.37 -1.20
N LYS A 80 18.14 -0.17 -2.38
CA LYS A 80 18.75 0.18 -3.67
C LYS A 80 18.43 1.61 -4.10
N ASP A 81 17.18 2.03 -3.93
CA ASP A 81 16.76 3.40 -4.28
C ASP A 81 17.36 4.41 -3.30
N LEU A 82 17.45 4.06 -2.02
CA LEU A 82 18.14 4.87 -1.01
C LEU A 82 19.60 5.08 -1.40
N GLU A 83 20.32 4.00 -1.70
CA GLU A 83 21.71 4.06 -2.12
C GLU A 83 21.90 4.94 -3.36
N SER A 84 21.00 4.82 -4.34
CA SER A 84 21.03 5.65 -5.56
C SER A 84 20.84 7.13 -5.26
N LEU A 85 19.87 7.49 -4.41
CA LEU A 85 19.60 8.88 -4.04
C LEU A 85 20.71 9.49 -3.20
N VAL A 86 21.30 8.70 -2.30
CA VAL A 86 22.46 9.12 -1.52
C VAL A 86 23.64 9.40 -2.44
N LEU A 87 23.98 8.48 -3.34
CA LEU A 87 25.07 8.68 -4.30
C LEU A 87 24.86 9.92 -5.17
N GLN A 88 23.64 10.14 -5.64
CA GLN A 88 23.30 11.34 -6.42
C GLN A 88 23.53 12.63 -5.62
N TYR A 89 23.06 12.68 -4.37
CA TYR A 89 23.24 13.86 -3.51
C TYR A 89 24.73 14.21 -3.31
N PHE A 90 25.57 13.21 -3.06
CA PHE A 90 27.01 13.42 -2.85
C PHE A 90 27.79 13.71 -4.15
N GLN A 91 27.25 13.37 -5.33
CA GLN A 91 27.83 13.78 -6.61
C GLN A 91 27.56 15.24 -6.93
N ASP A 92 26.36 15.72 -6.58
CA ASP A 92 25.88 17.05 -6.92
C ASP A 92 26.27 18.12 -5.88
N ASN A 93 26.72 17.73 -4.69
CA ASN A 93 27.06 18.65 -3.59
C ASN A 93 28.52 18.52 -3.17
N SER A 94 29.24 19.64 -3.22
CA SER A 94 30.66 19.72 -2.84
C SER A 94 30.91 19.79 -1.33
N ASP A 95 29.89 20.20 -0.56
CA ASP A 95 29.91 20.25 0.91
C ASP A 95 28.62 19.60 1.46
N PRO A 96 28.58 18.27 1.58
CA PRO A 96 27.37 17.53 1.90
C PRO A 96 27.02 17.60 3.39
N ASP A 97 25.81 18.04 3.71
CA ASP A 97 25.26 18.06 5.07
C ASP A 97 24.20 16.95 5.27
N PRO A 98 24.20 16.22 6.41
CA PRO A 98 23.21 15.18 6.69
C PRO A 98 21.75 15.66 6.69
N THR A 99 21.49 16.90 7.09
CA THR A 99 20.13 17.50 7.11
C THR A 99 19.66 17.71 5.68
N ASP A 100 20.52 18.27 4.84
CA ASP A 100 20.25 18.53 3.44
C ASP A 100 20.07 17.24 2.63
N LEU A 101 20.81 16.18 2.94
CA LEU A 101 20.60 14.85 2.36
C LEU A 101 19.20 14.32 2.66
N ILE A 102 18.77 14.41 3.93
CA ILE A 102 17.42 13.96 4.33
C ILE A 102 16.36 14.79 3.61
N GLU A 103 16.53 16.11 3.53
CA GLU A 103 15.61 16.96 2.79
C GLU A 103 15.56 16.62 1.30
N PHE A 104 16.71 16.38 0.67
CA PHE A 104 16.82 15.99 -0.73
C PHE A 104 16.07 14.69 -1.01
N ILE A 105 16.28 13.65 -0.18
CA ILE A 105 15.59 12.37 -0.31
C ILE A 105 14.07 12.57 -0.14
N CYS A 106 13.66 13.30 0.90
CA CYS A 106 12.25 13.57 1.17
C CYS A 106 11.57 14.36 0.03
N LYS A 107 12.20 15.41 -0.49
CA LYS A 107 11.69 16.22 -1.61
C LYS A 107 11.62 15.41 -2.90
N SER A 108 12.67 14.63 -3.20
CA SER A 108 12.72 13.75 -4.38
C SER A 108 11.64 12.67 -4.35
N ARG A 109 11.24 12.22 -3.15
CA ARG A 109 10.16 11.24 -3.00
C ARG A 109 8.80 11.90 -2.94
N ALA A 110 8.64 13.03 -2.26
CA ALA A 110 7.39 13.78 -2.18
C ALA A 110 6.81 14.10 -3.56
N SER A 111 7.64 14.48 -4.53
CA SER A 111 7.21 14.74 -5.91
C SER A 111 6.63 13.51 -6.63
N ALA A 112 7.03 12.30 -6.22
CA ALA A 112 6.51 11.04 -6.75
C ALA A 112 5.25 10.53 -6.02
N LEU A 113 4.83 11.18 -4.94
CA LEU A 113 3.83 10.66 -3.99
C LEU A 113 2.46 11.34 -4.05
N VAL A 114 2.28 12.35 -4.90
CA VAL A 114 0.96 12.91 -5.16
C VAL A 114 0.13 11.81 -5.82
N ALA A 115 -0.86 11.31 -5.08
CA ALA A 115 -1.76 10.31 -5.59
C ALA A 115 -2.53 10.88 -6.79
N ARG A 116 -2.39 10.24 -7.95
CA ARG A 116 -3.12 10.62 -9.17
C ARG A 116 -4.46 9.90 -9.31
N GLU A 117 -4.74 9.00 -8.37
CA GLU A 117 -5.89 8.09 -8.40
C GLU A 117 -6.57 8.11 -7.03
N TYR A 118 -7.86 7.76 -7.04
CA TYR A 118 -8.62 7.51 -5.83
C TYR A 118 -8.02 6.32 -5.06
N ASP A 119 -8.05 6.39 -3.74
CA ASP A 119 -7.70 5.28 -2.85
C ASP A 119 -8.80 5.08 -1.81
N PHE A 120 -9.04 3.82 -1.47
CA PHE A 120 -10.13 3.41 -0.60
C PHE A 120 -9.58 2.56 0.54
N THR A 121 -9.77 3.01 1.77
CA THR A 121 -9.30 2.30 2.96
C THR A 121 -10.48 1.92 3.85
N ARG A 122 -10.64 0.63 4.13
CA ARG A 122 -11.63 0.15 5.12
C ARG A 122 -11.10 0.35 6.53
N VAL A 123 -11.89 1.01 7.36
CA VAL A 123 -11.66 1.26 8.79
C VAL A 123 -12.67 0.43 9.56
N LEU A 124 -12.18 -0.54 10.32
CA LEU A 124 -12.99 -1.38 11.19
C LEU A 124 -13.42 -0.60 12.46
N PRO A 125 -14.59 -0.89 13.04
CA PRO A 125 -14.95 -0.35 14.34
C PRO A 125 -13.91 -0.79 15.37
N LYS A 126 -13.59 0.08 16.34
CA LYS A 126 -12.75 -0.30 17.47
C LYS A 126 -13.53 -1.30 18.33
N GLU A 127 -12.88 -2.42 18.66
CA GLU A 127 -13.37 -3.37 19.68
C GLU A 127 -13.59 -2.71 21.04
#